data_AF-A0A838WLE3-F1
#
_entry.id   AF-A0A838WLE3-F1
#
_cell.length_a   1.000
_cell.length_b   1.000
_cell.length_c   1.000
_cell.angle_alpha   90.00
_cell.angle_beta   90.00
_cell.angle_gamma   90.00
#
_symmetry.space_group_name_H-M   'P 1'
#
loop_
_entity.id
_entity.type
_entity.pdbx_description
1 polymer ?
#
loop_
_entity_poly.entity_id
_entity_poly.type
_entity_poly.pdbx_seq_one_letter_code
_entity_poly.pdbx_strand_id
1 'polypeptide(L)'
;IHPNGDYCIGQDSGIYWRFTEPPEKGVEAPDWFYVPGVPSRLNGQLRRSYVLWKEKVPPFIVIEFASKNGKEEKDSSPPPEGDEIDPET
;
A
#
# COMPACT_ATOMS: atom_id res chain seq x y z
N ILE A 1 8.29 -4.23 18.23
CA ILE A 1 8.39 -4.12 16.75
C ILE A 1 8.63 -2.63 16.47
N HIS A 2 9.75 -2.27 15.81
CA HIS A 2 10.32 -0.90 15.62
C HIS A 2 10.80 -0.11 16.86
N PRO A 3 11.78 -0.60 17.64
CA PRO A 3 12.33 0.13 18.79
C PRO A 3 12.97 1.49 18.43
N ASN A 4 13.44 1.65 17.19
CA ASN A 4 14.04 2.90 16.70
C ASN A 4 13.03 3.88 16.08
N GLY A 5 11.74 3.51 16.00
CA GLY A 5 10.71 4.35 15.38
C GLY A 5 10.76 4.41 13.85
N ASP A 6 11.52 3.52 13.22
CA ASP A 6 11.66 3.45 11.75
C ASP A 6 10.43 2.80 11.12
N TYR A 7 9.31 3.51 11.11
CA TYR A 7 8.13 3.15 10.35
C TYR A 7 7.35 4.39 9.93
N CYS A 8 6.63 4.24 8.81
CA CYS A 8 5.75 5.26 8.27
C CYS A 8 4.32 4.73 8.25
N ILE A 9 3.39 5.50 8.80
CA ILE A 9 1.96 5.29 8.63
C ILE A 9 1.43 6.52 7.92
N GLY A 10 0.72 6.33 6.81
CA GLY A 10 -0.05 7.38 6.17
C GLY A 10 -1.53 7.13 6.37
N GLN A 11 -2.27 8.21 6.58
CA GLN A 11 -3.73 8.25 6.56
C GLN A 11 -4.15 9.27 5.52
N ASP A 12 -5.11 8.94 4.66
CA ASP A 12 -5.61 9.82 3.59
C ASP A 12 -4.46 10.44 2.76
N SER A 13 -3.39 9.66 2.55
CA SER A 13 -2.11 10.14 2.03
C SER A 13 -1.76 9.41 0.74
N GLY A 14 -1.44 10.16 -0.31
CA GLY A 14 -1.12 9.59 -1.61
C GLY A 14 0.16 8.77 -1.62
N ILE A 15 0.10 7.58 -2.24
CA ILE A 15 1.21 6.71 -2.59
C ILE A 15 1.47 6.86 -4.09
N TYR A 16 2.56 7.51 -4.44
CA TYR A 16 3.05 7.59 -5.81
C TYR A 16 3.80 6.29 -6.13
N TRP A 17 3.18 5.43 -6.94
CA TRP A 17 3.70 4.08 -7.21
C TRP A 17 3.91 3.77 -8.69
N ARG A 18 3.18 4.42 -9.60
CA ARG A 18 3.45 4.36 -11.05
C ARG A 18 4.13 5.62 -11.55
N PHE A 19 5.10 5.46 -12.44
CA PHE A 19 5.68 6.57 -13.20
C PHE A 19 4.75 6.94 -14.35
N THR A 20 3.99 8.02 -14.20
CA THR A 20 3.05 8.53 -15.20
C THR A 20 3.34 10.00 -15.54
N GLU A 21 2.77 10.47 -16.65
CA GLU A 21 2.72 11.88 -17.00
C GLU A 21 1.25 12.32 -17.18
N PRO A 22 0.72 13.21 -16.32
CA PRO A 22 1.38 13.80 -15.16
C PRO A 22 1.47 12.82 -13.96
N PRO A 23 2.34 13.07 -12.96
CA PRO A 23 2.61 12.16 -11.85
C PRO A 23 1.38 11.80 -11.01
N GLU A 24 0.41 12.71 -10.89
CA GLU A 24 -0.85 12.48 -10.17
C GLU A 24 -1.73 11.39 -10.78
N LYS A 25 -1.48 10.93 -12.00
CA LYS A 25 -2.19 9.75 -12.56
C LYS A 25 -1.66 8.42 -12.02
N GLY A 26 -0.50 8.43 -11.37
CA GLY A 26 0.16 7.26 -10.79
C GLY A 26 0.10 7.22 -9.27
N VAL A 27 -0.78 8.03 -8.68
CA VAL A 27 -1.00 8.11 -7.23
C VAL A 27 -2.28 7.36 -6.87
N GLU A 28 -2.23 6.61 -5.79
CA GLU A 28 -3.42 6.08 -5.12
C GLU A 28 -3.39 6.56 -3.67
N ALA A 29 -4.52 6.96 -3.12
CA ALA A 29 -4.63 7.47 -1.76
C ALA A 29 -5.48 6.52 -0.93
N PRO A 30 -4.87 5.47 -0.35
CA PRO A 30 -5.62 4.56 0.49
C PRO A 30 -6.01 5.22 1.82
N ASP A 31 -7.04 4.70 2.48
CA ASP A 31 -7.42 5.20 3.81
C ASP A 31 -6.26 5.09 4.81
N TRP A 32 -5.55 3.95 4.81
CA TRP A 32 -4.28 3.81 5.55
C TRP A 32 -3.25 2.97 4.80
N PHE A 33 -1.98 3.24 5.08
CA PHE A 33 -0.88 2.34 4.74
C PHE A 33 0.19 2.32 5.83
N TYR A 34 0.96 1.24 5.88
CA TYR A 34 2.09 1.06 6.79
C TYR A 34 3.33 0.56 6.05
N VAL A 35 4.46 1.22 6.32
CA VAL A 35 5.78 0.88 5.76
C VAL A 35 6.79 0.68 6.88
N PRO A 36 7.32 -0.54 7.08
CA PRO A 36 8.39 -0.81 8.04
C PRO A 36 9.75 -0.32 7.52
N GLY A 37 10.65 0.06 8.43
CA GLY A 37 12.03 0.43 8.11
C GLY A 37 12.19 1.80 7.48
N VAL A 38 11.14 2.63 7.46
CA VAL A 38 11.16 3.95 6.83
C VAL A 38 10.73 5.01 7.84
N PRO A 39 11.52 6.05 8.11
CA PRO A 39 11.18 7.07 9.11
C PRO A 39 9.84 7.77 8.84
N SER A 40 9.04 8.05 9.86
CA SER A 40 7.76 8.77 9.71
C SER A 40 7.90 10.21 9.21
N ARG A 41 9.09 10.81 9.33
CA ARG A 41 9.39 12.19 8.96
C ARG A 41 10.43 12.26 7.84
N LEU A 42 10.21 13.16 6.89
CA LEU A 42 11.18 13.52 5.85
C LEU A 42 11.78 14.88 6.19
N ASN A 43 13.10 14.93 6.43
CA ASN A 43 13.82 16.16 6.82
C ASN A 43 13.20 16.84 8.06
N GLY A 44 12.77 16.06 9.06
CA GLY A 44 12.14 16.56 10.28
C GLY A 44 10.67 16.97 10.13
N GLN A 45 10.11 16.98 8.92
CA GLN A 45 8.71 17.30 8.65
C GLN A 45 7.86 16.05 8.49
N LEU A 46 6.57 16.15 8.83
CA LEU A 46 5.62 15.08 8.56
C LEU A 46 5.49 14.87 7.04
N ARG A 47 5.40 13.61 6.61
CA ARG A 47 5.21 13.25 5.22
C ARG A 47 3.79 13.59 4.77
N ARG A 48 3.67 14.28 3.63
CA ARG A 48 2.38 14.58 2.99
C ARG A 48 1.97 13.54 1.96
N SER A 49 2.93 12.76 1.47
CA SER A 49 2.75 11.68 0.52
C SER A 49 3.93 10.72 0.62
N TYR A 50 3.72 9.49 0.17
CA TYR A 50 4.76 8.48 0.04
C TYR A 50 5.14 8.31 -1.42
N VAL A 51 6.44 8.32 -1.72
CA VAL A 51 6.92 8.19 -3.09
C VAL A 51 7.73 6.91 -3.21
N LEU A 52 7.07 5.85 -3.69
CA LEU A 52 7.63 4.49 -3.70
C LEU A 52 8.99 4.44 -4.41
N TRP A 53 9.12 5.15 -5.52
CA TRP A 53 10.36 5.15 -6.28
C TRP A 53 11.50 5.99 -5.68
N LYS A 54 11.22 6.86 -4.70
CA LYS A 54 12.27 7.56 -3.94
C LYS A 54 12.68 6.74 -2.72
N GLU A 55 11.71 6.20 -2.01
CA GLU A 55 11.93 5.45 -0.77
C GLU A 55 12.41 4.02 -1.02
N LYS A 56 12.08 3.44 -2.19
CA LYS A 56 12.43 2.08 -2.63
C LYS A 56 11.99 0.95 -1.68
N VAL A 57 11.06 1.23 -0.78
CA VAL A 57 10.44 0.25 0.13
C VAL A 57 8.92 0.24 -0.14
N PRO A 58 8.33 -0.90 -0.54
CA PRO A 58 6.88 -0.97 -0.74
C PRO A 58 6.11 -0.92 0.59
N PRO A 59 4.88 -0.38 0.61
CA PRO A 59 3.98 -0.58 1.73
C PRO A 59 3.80 -2.06 2.03
N PHE A 60 3.89 -2.41 3.32
CA PHE A 60 3.67 -3.79 3.76
C PHE A 60 2.19 -4.08 3.99
N ILE A 61 1.45 -3.07 4.43
CA ILE A 61 0.00 -3.12 4.61
C ILE A 61 -0.60 -1.89 3.94
N VAL A 62 -1.70 -2.11 3.21
CA VAL A 62 -2.60 -1.07 2.70
C VAL A 62 -4.01 -1.45 3.15
N ILE A 63 -4.78 -0.50 3.66
CA ILE A 63 -6.15 -0.68 4.11
C ILE A 63 -7.04 0.30 3.35
N GLU A 64 -8.13 -0.22 2.79
CA GLU A 64 -9.17 0.54 2.11
C GLU A 64 -10.54 0.12 2.63
N PHE A 65 -11.39 1.10 2.93
CA PHE A 65 -12.79 0.93 3.24
C PHE A 65 -13.60 1.06 1.95
N ALA A 66 -14.27 -0.05 1.61
CA ALA A 66 -15.24 -0.02 0.53
C ALA A 66 -16.41 0.91 0.90
N SER A 67 -16.54 2.02 0.17
CA SER A 67 -17.65 2.98 0.33
C SER A 67 -18.98 2.47 -0.25
N LYS A 68 -18.92 1.48 -1.16
CA LYS A 68 -20.07 0.81 -1.79
C LYS A 68 -20.09 -0.68 -1.42
N ASN A 69 -20.86 -1.51 -2.14
CA ASN A 69 -20.93 -2.96 -1.94
C ASN A 69 -19.63 -3.74 -2.27
N GLY A 70 -18.50 -3.05 -2.48
CA GLY A 70 -17.18 -3.65 -2.71
C GLY A 70 -17.01 -4.43 -4.01
N LYS A 71 -17.99 -4.42 -4.93
CA LYS A 71 -17.88 -5.18 -6.19
C LYS A 71 -16.78 -4.65 -7.13
N GLU A 72 -16.56 -3.35 -7.14
CA GLU A 72 -15.50 -2.70 -7.94
C GLU A 72 -14.09 -3.08 -7.40
N GLU A 73 -13.97 -3.32 -6.09
CA GLU A 73 -12.73 -3.67 -5.39
C GLU A 73 -12.40 -5.18 -5.42
N LYS A 74 -13.34 -6.02 -5.86
CA LYS A 74 -13.17 -7.47 -5.85
C LYS A 74 -12.20 -7.88 -6.95
N ASP A 75 -11.09 -8.53 -6.55
CA ASP A 75 -10.19 -9.16 -7.51
C ASP A 75 -10.97 -10.16 -8.38
N SER A 76 -10.82 -9.99 -9.69
CA SER A 76 -11.46 -10.82 -10.73
C SER A 76 -10.49 -11.81 -11.36
N SER A 77 -9.24 -11.82 -10.89
CA SER A 77 -8.25 -12.80 -11.30
C SER A 77 -8.74 -14.20 -10.93
N PRO A 78 -8.62 -15.17 -11.85
CA PRO A 78 -8.93 -16.56 -11.52
C PRO A 78 -8.04 -17.02 -10.35
N PRO A 79 -8.55 -17.88 -9.46
CA PRO A 79 -7.72 -18.48 -8.43
C PRO A 79 -6.51 -19.17 -9.09
N PRO A 80 -5.34 -19.20 -8.43
CA PRO A 80 -4.18 -19.91 -8.95
C PRO A 80 -4.56 -21.36 -9.28
N GLU A 81 -4.15 -21.83 -10.45
CA GLU A 81 -4.37 -23.21 -10.87
C GLU A 81 -3.55 -24.15 -9.97
N GLY A 82 -4.26 -24.95 -9.16
CA GLY A 82 -3.66 -26.04 -8.38
C GLY A 82 -3.63 -25.82 -6.87
N ASP A 83 -4.78 -26.00 -6.24
CA ASP A 83 -4.89 -26.73 -4.97
C ASP A 83 -6.10 -27.66 -5.13
N GLU A 84 -5.96 -28.68 -6.00
CA GLU A 84 -6.81 -29.87 -5.88
C GLU A 84 -6.43 -30.53 -4.55
N ILE A 85 -7.19 -30.22 -3.51
CA ILE A 85 -7.12 -30.94 -2.26
C ILE A 85 -7.64 -32.35 -2.57
N ASP A 86 -6.73 -33.30 -2.65
CA ASP A 86 -7.07 -34.72 -2.63
C ASP A 86 -7.87 -35.00 -1.35
N PRO A 87 -9.13 -35.46 -1.43
CA PRO A 87 -9.96 -35.69 -0.25
C PRO A 87 -9.45 -36.82 0.68
N GLU A 88 -8.32 -37.48 0.39
CA GLU A 88 -7.74 -38.55 1.22
C GLU A 88 -6.42 -38.25 1.96
N THR A 89 -6.00 -36.98 2.11
CA THR A 89 -4.86 -36.64 3.03
C THR A 89 -5.20 -35.63 4.10
#